data_AF-A0A959NEH4-F1
#
_entry.id   AF-A0A959NEH4-F1
#
_cell.length_a   1.000
_cell.length_b   1.000
_cell.length_c   1.000
_cell.angle_alpha   90.00
_cell.angle_beta   90.00
_cell.angle_gamma   90.00
#
_symmetry.space_group_name_H-M   'P 1'
#
loop_
_entity.id
_entity.type
_entity.pdbx_description
1 polymer ?
#
loop_
_entity_poly.entity_id
_entity_poly.type
_entity_poly.pdbx_seq_one_letter_code
_entity_poly.pdbx_strand_id
1 'polypeptide(L)'
;PLLALLLSDVIIQGLYLSGNFEYAGFYSGQWKNYLLLLAAVLIGWQLKGKKLSGILTGAIIAPVVFFLASNTLVWMSVNEIVYAKSFAGWLTSLEAGLPFFRNSLIATMVFLPVILVAYNYLTRRRMVLTLA
;
A
#
# COMPACT_ATOMS: atom_id res chain seq x y z
N PRO A 1 -6.35 -8.82 -4.44
CA PRO A 1 -5.54 -7.60 -4.69
C PRO A 1 -4.28 -7.89 -5.52
N LEU A 2 -3.42 -8.85 -5.11
CA LEU A 2 -2.17 -9.14 -5.82
C LEU A 2 -2.38 -9.66 -7.25
N LEU A 3 -3.38 -10.51 -7.49
CA LEU A 3 -3.73 -10.94 -8.86
C LEU A 3 -4.19 -9.76 -9.73
N ALA A 4 -4.97 -8.83 -9.17
CA ALA A 4 -5.39 -7.64 -9.90
C ALA A 4 -4.20 -6.75 -10.26
N LEU A 5 -3.23 -6.60 -9.35
CA LEU A 5 -1.97 -5.90 -9.60
C LEU A 5 -1.15 -6.59 -10.71
N LEU A 6 -1.05 -7.92 -10.67
CA LEU A 6 -0.34 -8.68 -11.69
C LEU A 6 -1.00 -8.53 -13.06
N LEU A 7 -2.33 -8.58 -13.11
CA LEU A 7 -3.07 -8.34 -14.35
C LEU A 7 -2.84 -6.92 -14.86
N SER A 8 -2.83 -5.90 -13.99
CA SER A 8 -2.50 -4.54 -14.42
C SER A 8 -1.08 -4.44 -14.95
N ASP A 9 -0.11 -5.12 -14.33
CA ASP A 9 1.28 -5.12 -14.78
C ASP A 9 1.42 -5.78 -16.16
N VAL A 10 0.70 -6.88 -16.41
CA VAL A 10 0.64 -7.53 -17.74
C VAL A 10 0.04 -6.60 -18.79
N ILE A 11 -1.05 -5.90 -18.46
CA ILE A 11 -1.69 -4.93 -19.37
C ILE A 11 -0.73 -3.78 -19.68
N ILE A 12 -0.11 -3.20 -18.65
CA ILE A 12 0.86 -2.11 -18.79
C ILE A 12 2.06 -2.57 -19.62
N GLN A 13 2.54 -3.80 -19.44
CA GLN A 13 3.61 -4.36 -20.27
C GLN A 13 3.20 -4.44 -21.75
N GLY A 14 1.97 -4.85 -22.05
CA GLY A 14 1.46 -4.85 -23.42
C GLY A 14 1.38 -3.44 -24.03
N LEU A 15 0.97 -2.45 -23.24
CA LEU A 15 0.96 -1.04 -23.66
C LEU A 15 2.36 -0.49 -23.90
N TYR A 16 3.32 -0.86 -23.05
CA TYR A 16 4.73 -0.49 -23.21
C TYR A 16 5.32 -1.08 -24.50
N LEU A 17 5.11 -2.38 -24.74
CA LEU A 17 5.62 -3.04 -25.94
C LEU A 17 4.99 -2.52 -27.24
N SER A 18 3.78 -1.95 -27.17
CA SER A 18 3.10 -1.32 -28.31
C SER A 18 3.42 0.17 -28.48
N GLY A 19 4.27 0.74 -27.61
CA GLY A 19 4.62 2.16 -27.64
C GLY A 19 3.52 3.11 -27.17
N ASN A 20 2.42 2.59 -26.63
CA ASN A 20 1.29 3.38 -26.12
C ASN A 20 1.49 3.85 -24.67
N PHE A 21 2.54 3.38 -24.00
CA PHE A 21 2.86 3.74 -22.64
C PHE A 21 4.37 3.78 -22.42
N GLU A 22 4.85 4.77 -21.67
CA GLU A 22 6.30 5.03 -21.54
C GLU A 22 7.01 4.08 -20.56
N TYR A 23 6.28 3.44 -19.65
CA TYR A 23 6.85 2.65 -18.56
C TYR A 23 6.53 1.16 -18.69
N ALA A 24 7.53 0.31 -18.49
CA ALA A 24 7.34 -1.13 -18.50
C ALA A 24 6.48 -1.59 -17.30
N GLY A 25 5.58 -2.55 -17.54
CA GLY A 25 4.77 -3.17 -16.48
C GLY A 25 5.60 -4.11 -15.59
N PHE A 26 6.67 -4.69 -16.13
CA PHE A 26 7.64 -5.48 -15.38
C PHE A 26 8.98 -4.77 -15.28
N TYR A 27 9.50 -4.66 -14.06
CA TYR A 27 10.76 -3.98 -13.78
C TYR A 27 11.53 -4.61 -12.60
N SER A 28 12.82 -4.32 -12.55
CA SER A 28 13.69 -4.84 -11.49
C SER A 28 13.24 -4.35 -10.11
N GLY A 29 13.19 -5.26 -9.13
CA GLY A 29 12.80 -4.92 -7.75
C GLY A 29 11.29 -4.78 -7.51
N GLN A 30 10.44 -4.94 -8.52
CA GLN A 30 8.97 -4.88 -8.41
C GLN A 30 8.38 -5.78 -7.31
N TRP A 31 8.99 -6.94 -7.06
CA TRP A 31 8.56 -7.88 -6.01
C TRP A 31 8.51 -7.24 -4.62
N LYS A 32 9.33 -6.21 -4.35
CA LYS A 32 9.31 -5.45 -3.08
C LYS A 32 7.94 -4.80 -2.87
N ASN A 33 7.35 -4.24 -3.91
CA ASN A 33 6.02 -3.61 -3.86
C ASN A 33 4.93 -4.65 -3.59
N TYR A 34 5.01 -5.82 -4.21
CA TYR A 34 4.10 -6.94 -3.93
C TYR A 34 4.18 -7.38 -2.48
N LEU A 35 5.40 -7.50 -1.93
CA LEU A 35 5.61 -7.88 -0.54
C LEU A 35 5.04 -6.84 0.43
N LEU A 36 5.27 -5.55 0.19
CA LEU A 36 4.74 -4.46 1.00
C LEU A 36 3.20 -4.42 0.99
N LEU A 37 2.59 -4.60 -0.18
CA LEU A 37 1.14 -4.67 -0.32
C LEU A 37 0.55 -5.91 0.35
N LEU A 38 1.22 -7.07 0.25
CA LEU A 38 0.83 -8.27 0.96
C LEU A 38 0.86 -8.04 2.48
N ALA A 39 1.92 -7.42 3.01
CA ALA A 39 2.02 -7.09 4.43
C ALA A 39 0.86 -6.21 4.90
N ALA A 40 0.50 -5.17 4.13
CA ALA A 40 -0.65 -4.31 4.44
C ALA A 40 -1.97 -5.09 4.48
N VAL A 41 -2.19 -6.03 3.54
CA VAL A 41 -3.36 -6.91 3.53
C VAL A 41 -3.40 -7.82 4.75
N LEU A 42 -2.26 -8.42 5.12
CA LEU A 42 -2.17 -9.31 6.28
C LEU A 42 -2.46 -8.57 7.59
N ILE A 43 -2.00 -7.34 7.74
CA ILE A 43 -2.33 -6.47 8.89
C ILE A 43 -3.85 -6.26 8.97
N GLY A 44 -4.48 -5.86 7.86
CA GLY A 44 -5.93 -5.66 7.80
C GLY A 44 -6.70 -6.94 8.12
N TRP A 45 -6.26 -8.08 7.60
CA TRP A 45 -6.87 -9.38 7.82
C TRP A 45 -6.80 -9.81 9.30
N GLN A 46 -5.64 -9.62 9.95
CA GLN A 46 -5.44 -9.98 11.35
C GLN A 46 -6.35 -9.19 12.30
N LEU A 47 -6.68 -7.93 11.96
CA LEU A 47 -7.56 -7.07 12.76
C LEU A 47 -9.05 -7.39 12.59
N LYS A 48 -9.39 -8.29 11.65
CA LYS A 48 -10.71 -8.92 11.40
C LYS A 48 -11.90 -7.99 11.15
N GLY A 49 -11.75 -6.67 11.29
CA GLY A 49 -12.79 -5.66 11.06
C GLY A 49 -14.09 -5.80 11.88
N LYS A 50 -14.15 -6.70 12.86
CA LYS A 50 -15.37 -7.01 13.63
C LYS A 50 -15.80 -5.90 14.59
N LYS A 51 -14.85 -5.06 15.00
CA LYS A 51 -15.07 -3.93 15.91
C LYS A 51 -14.54 -2.67 15.27
N LEU A 52 -15.20 -1.55 15.51
CA LEU A 52 -14.76 -0.24 15.03
C LEU A 52 -13.34 0.09 15.51
N SER A 53 -12.99 -0.27 16.75
CA SER A 53 -11.63 -0.09 17.28
C SER A 53 -10.59 -0.83 16.43
N GLY A 54 -10.84 -2.08 16.05
CA GLY A 54 -9.93 -2.85 15.20
C GLY A 54 -9.75 -2.24 13.81
N ILE A 55 -10.79 -1.61 13.27
CA ILE A 55 -10.75 -0.92 11.98
C ILE A 55 -9.93 0.37 12.08
N LEU A 56 -10.18 1.19 13.10
CA LEU A 56 -9.42 2.42 13.33
C LEU A 56 -7.95 2.13 13.59
N THR A 57 -7.65 1.09 14.39
CA THR A 57 -6.29 0.62 14.60
C THR A 57 -5.65 0.19 13.28
N GLY A 58 -6.36 -0.56 12.42
CA GLY A 58 -5.85 -0.98 11.12
C GLY A 58 -5.63 0.17 10.15
N ALA A 59 -6.51 1.16 10.16
CA ALA A 59 -6.44 2.35 9.32
C ALA A 59 -5.19 3.21 9.61
N ILE A 60 -4.60 3.07 10.80
CA ILE A 60 -3.37 3.75 11.21
C ILE A 60 -2.16 2.83 11.07
N ILE A 61 -2.23 1.60 11.61
CA ILE A 61 -1.09 0.68 11.65
C ILE A 61 -0.66 0.27 10.24
N ALA A 62 -1.59 -0.04 9.34
CA ALA A 62 -1.21 -0.52 8.01
C ALA A 62 -0.43 0.53 7.20
N PRO A 63 -0.88 1.81 7.09
CA PRO A 63 -0.08 2.85 6.46
C PRO A 63 1.25 3.14 7.17
N VAL A 64 1.30 3.09 8.50
CA VAL A 64 2.55 3.30 9.27
C VAL A 64 3.58 2.22 8.97
N VAL A 65 3.17 0.96 9.04
CA VAL A 65 4.06 -0.17 8.75
C VAL A 65 4.52 -0.13 7.29
N PHE A 66 3.61 0.16 6.36
CA PHE A 66 3.96 0.32 4.95
C PHE A 66 4.98 1.45 4.75
N PHE A 67 4.78 2.61 5.36
CA PHE A 67 5.69 3.76 5.27
C PHE A 67 7.08 3.43 5.81
N LEU A 68 7.17 2.85 7.00
CA LEU A 68 8.46 2.48 7.60
C LEU A 68 9.17 1.42 6.75
N ALA A 69 8.46 0.36 6.34
CA ALA A 69 9.06 -0.72 5.57
C ALA A 69 9.50 -0.28 4.17
N SER A 70 8.67 0.48 3.45
CA SER A 70 8.99 0.96 2.10
C SER A 70 10.21 1.87 2.08
N ASN A 71 10.26 2.87 2.97
CA ASN A 71 11.41 3.79 3.05
C ASN A 71 12.67 3.07 3.57
N THR A 72 12.53 2.10 4.46
CA THR A 72 13.67 1.26 4.87
C THR A 72 14.21 0.45 3.69
N LEU A 73 13.35 -0.10 2.82
CA LEU A 73 13.80 -0.83 1.63
C LEU A 73 14.51 0.07 0.62
N VAL A 74 14.04 1.32 0.44
CA VAL A 74 14.72 2.33 -0.38
C VAL A 74 16.08 2.68 0.22
N TRP A 75 16.12 2.99 1.51
CA TRP A 75 17.36 3.27 2.23
C TRP A 75 18.36 2.10 2.17
N MET A 76 17.89 0.84 2.20
CA MET A 76 18.74 -0.35 2.07
C MET A 76 19.17 -0.62 0.62
N SER A 77 18.43 -0.15 -0.39
CA SER A 77 18.69 -0.41 -1.80
C SER A 77 20.11 0.00 -2.20
N VAL A 78 20.86 -0.93 -2.79
CA VAL A 78 22.28 -0.72 -3.21
C VAL A 78 22.36 -0.16 -4.63
N ASN A 79 21.36 -0.45 -5.47
CA ASN A 79 21.34 -0.07 -6.89
C ASN A 79 20.75 1.33 -7.14
N GLU A 80 20.16 1.93 -6.11
CA GLU A 80 19.52 3.24 -6.14
C GLU A 80 20.14 4.07 -5.00
N ILE A 81 21.45 4.35 -5.06
CA ILE A 81 22.17 5.07 -3.99
C ILE A 81 21.61 6.51 -3.89
N VAL A 82 20.51 6.66 -3.16
CA VAL A 82 19.87 7.95 -2.89
C VAL A 82 20.26 8.46 -1.49
N TYR A 83 20.51 7.56 -0.53
CA TYR A 83 20.71 7.91 0.88
C TYR A 83 21.97 7.28 1.47
N ALA A 84 22.60 7.99 2.41
CA ALA A 84 23.75 7.50 3.17
C ALA A 84 23.38 6.26 4.00
N LYS A 85 24.26 5.25 4.06
CA LYS A 85 24.08 4.01 4.85
C LYS A 85 24.38 4.23 6.33
N SER A 86 23.74 5.23 6.91
CA SER A 86 23.80 5.61 8.32
C SER A 86 22.40 5.83 8.84
N PHE A 87 22.25 5.91 10.17
CA PHE A 87 20.97 6.24 10.79
C PHE A 87 20.42 7.59 10.32
N ALA A 88 21.29 8.59 10.12
CA ALA A 88 20.90 9.89 9.56
C ALA A 88 20.32 9.76 8.15
N GLY A 89 20.93 8.94 7.28
CA GLY A 89 20.40 8.71 5.94
C GLY A 89 19.07 7.96 5.93
N TRP A 90 18.83 7.07 6.90
CA TRP A 90 17.52 6.45 7.10
C TRP A 90 16.45 7.50 7.48
N LEU A 91 16.77 8.41 8.39
CA LEU A 91 15.89 9.53 8.74
C LEU A 91 15.60 10.42 7.53
N THR A 92 16.60 10.77 6.72
CA THR A 92 16.39 11.54 5.49
C THR A 92 15.45 10.84 4.51
N SER A 93 15.55 9.51 4.38
CA SER A 93 14.58 8.74 3.57
C SER A 93 13.17 8.83 4.13
N LEU A 94 12.99 8.74 5.45
CA LEU A 94 11.68 8.88 6.09
C LEU A 94 11.10 10.28 5.92
N GLU A 95 11.90 11.33 6.07
CA GLU A 95 11.50 12.72 5.86
C GLU A 95 11.00 12.94 4.42
N ALA A 96 11.75 12.45 3.42
CA ALA A 96 11.35 12.51 2.02
C ALA A 96 10.05 11.74 1.74
N GLY A 97 9.81 10.65 2.47
CA GLY A 97 8.60 9.84 2.37
C GLY A 97 7.36 10.45 3.04
N LEU A 98 7.52 11.46 3.90
CA LEU A 98 6.44 11.98 4.75
C LEU A 98 5.21 12.52 3.98
N PRO A 99 5.36 13.21 2.82
CA PRO A 99 4.20 13.61 2.02
C PRO A 99 3.38 12.41 1.51
N PHE A 100 4.03 11.31 1.13
CA PHE A 100 3.37 10.09 0.68
C PHE A 100 2.67 9.36 1.83
N PHE A 101 3.26 9.39 3.02
CA PHE A 101 2.62 8.85 4.22
C PHE A 101 1.34 9.60 4.58
N ARG A 102 1.37 10.94 4.53
CA ARG A 102 0.17 11.77 4.71
C ARG A 102 -0.93 11.38 3.73
N ASN A 103 -0.60 11.26 2.44
CA ASN A 103 -1.55 10.86 1.41
C ASN A 103 -2.11 9.46 1.67
N SER A 104 -1.26 8.52 2.09
CA SER A 104 -1.67 7.14 2.42
C SER A 104 -2.64 7.08 3.59
N LEU A 105 -2.39 7.87 4.65
CA LEU A 105 -3.30 7.98 5.79
C LEU A 105 -4.65 8.56 5.38
N ILE A 106 -4.66 9.68 4.65
CA ILE A 106 -5.90 10.31 4.18
C ILE A 106 -6.69 9.35 3.29
N ALA A 107 -6.02 8.73 2.32
CA ALA A 107 -6.64 7.75 1.44
C ALA A 107 -7.25 6.59 2.24
N THR A 108 -6.53 6.06 3.22
CA THR A 108 -7.04 4.97 4.07
C THR A 108 -8.26 5.41 4.87
N MET A 109 -8.22 6.60 5.50
CA MET A 109 -9.33 7.14 6.28
C MET A 109 -10.58 7.44 5.45
N VAL A 110 -10.43 7.74 4.15
CA VAL A 110 -11.55 8.01 3.24
C VAL A 110 -12.07 6.72 2.61
N PHE A 111 -11.19 5.92 2.00
CA PHE A 111 -11.62 4.76 1.22
C PHE A 111 -12.02 3.57 2.09
N LEU A 112 -11.44 3.36 3.26
CA LEU A 112 -11.79 2.23 4.12
C LEU A 112 -13.25 2.26 4.57
N PRO A 113 -13.80 3.38 5.13
CA PRO A 113 -15.22 3.49 5.43
C PRO A 113 -16.12 3.28 4.21
N VAL A 114 -15.77 3.89 3.07
CA VAL A 114 -16.54 3.80 1.82
C VAL A 114 -16.63 2.34 1.36
N ILE A 115 -15.50 1.62 1.33
CA ILE A 115 -15.45 0.22 0.92
C ILE A 115 -16.25 -0.66 1.88
N LEU A 116 -16.12 -0.45 3.20
CA LEU A 116 -16.84 -1.24 4.21
C LEU A 116 -18.36 -1.03 4.12
N VAL A 117 -18.81 0.22 3.97
CA VAL A 117 -20.23 0.54 3.77
C VAL A 117 -20.73 -0.05 2.46
N ALA A 118 -20.00 0.12 1.36
CA ALA A 118 -20.39 -0.43 0.07
C ALA A 118 -20.50 -1.95 0.11
N TYR A 119 -19.52 -2.64 0.69
CA TYR A 119 -19.53 -4.09 0.87
C TYR A 119 -20.74 -4.56 1.68
N ASN A 120 -20.98 -3.95 2.85
CA ASN A 120 -22.12 -4.33 3.70
C ASN A 120 -23.47 -3.99 3.08
N TYR A 121 -23.56 -2.89 2.33
CA TYR A 121 -24.78 -2.52 1.62
C TYR A 121 -25.08 -3.50 0.48
N LEU A 122 -24.08 -3.87 -0.32
CA LEU A 122 -24.27 -4.80 -1.43
C LEU A 122 -24.57 -6.23 -0.97
N THR A 123 -23.92 -6.69 0.10
CA THR A 123 -24.07 -8.08 0.58
C THR A 123 -25.21 -8.27 1.57
N ARG A 124 -25.54 -7.25 2.36
CA ARG A 124 -26.50 -7.36 3.48
C ARG A 124 -27.54 -6.26 3.54
N ARG A 125 -27.51 -5.29 2.61
CA ARG A 125 -28.39 -4.10 2.61
C ARG A 125 -28.32 -3.28 3.91
N ARG A 126 -27.15 -3.26 4.55
CA ARG A 126 -26.91 -2.49 5.79
C ARG A 126 -25.75 -1.50 5.61
N MET A 127 -25.94 -0.28 6.10
CA MET A 127 -24.89 0.74 6.14
C MET A 127 -24.14 0.67 7.48
N VAL A 128 -23.20 -0.26 7.58
CA VAL A 128 -22.41 -0.47 8.80
C VAL A 128 -20.93 -0.46 8.44
N LEU A 129 -20.10 0.05 9.36
CA LEU A 129 -18.66 0.19 9.17
C LEU A 129 -17.85 -1.04 9.60
N THR A 130 -18.46 -2.11 10.10
CA THR A 130 -17.76 -3.32 10.55
C THR A 130 -17.88 -4.45 9.53
N LEU A 131 -16.85 -5.28 9.43
CA LEU A 131 -16.96 -6.57 8.75
C LEU A 131 -17.76 -7.50 9.68
N ALA A 132 -19.05 -7.61 9.41
CA ALA A 132 -20.01 -8.38 10.21
C ALA A 132 -19.81 -9.90 10.09
#